data_AF-A0A853GLB9-F1
#
_entry.id   AF-A0A853GLB9-F1
#
_cell.length_a   1.000
_cell.length_b   1.000
_cell.length_c   1.000
_cell.angle_alpha   90.00
_cell.angle_beta   90.00
_cell.angle_gamma   90.00
#
_symmetry.space_group_name_H-M   'P 1'
#
loop_
_entity.id
_entity.type
_entity.pdbx_description
1 polymer ?
#
loop_
_entity_poly.entity_id
_entity_poly.type
_entity_poly.pdbx_seq_one_letter_code
_entity_poly.pdbx_strand_id
1 'polypeptide(L)'
;MNHEDKEDAGQENEASEGLWAERAEQLAGLNEEMLIEKLALIRHARLSEESDDVDDSNADRPTPTHVTMEQCLQEARDEIDGLLTRIDEILFYKWDPICLSNSNVARSEYTTYAPEVLKLTLESTSSQPLADHLAYLSTSIIGMPVSKECESAVAELIFCIVHQYTHFPDHMVIDVD
;
A
#
# COMPACT_ATOMS: atom_id res chain seq x y z
N MET A 1 -41.04 -16.56 -26.36
CA MET A 1 -40.86 -17.32 -25.10
C MET A 1 -39.42 -17.10 -24.72
N ASN A 2 -39.20 -16.24 -23.72
CA ASN A 2 -37.90 -15.95 -23.13
C ASN A 2 -37.79 -16.71 -21.80
N HIS A 3 -36.56 -16.76 -21.29
CA HIS A 3 -36.04 -17.56 -20.16
C HIS A 3 -35.58 -18.94 -20.63
N GLU A 4 -34.36 -19.39 -20.36
CA GLU A 4 -33.59 -19.28 -19.12
C GLU A 4 -32.07 -19.26 -19.42
N ASP A 5 -31.31 -18.38 -18.78
CA ASP A 5 -29.85 -18.49 -18.58
C ASP A 5 -29.49 -17.62 -17.36
N LYS A 6 -29.57 -18.22 -16.17
CA LYS A 6 -28.97 -17.70 -14.93
C LYS A 6 -28.74 -18.88 -14.01
N GLU A 7 -27.49 -19.28 -13.82
CA GLU A 7 -26.96 -19.95 -12.61
C GLU A 7 -25.50 -20.34 -12.88
N ASP A 8 -24.54 -19.43 -12.63
CA ASP A 8 -23.14 -19.82 -12.43
C ASP A 8 -22.28 -18.79 -11.67
N ALA A 9 -22.85 -18.09 -10.66
CA ALA A 9 -22.11 -17.08 -9.90
C ALA A 9 -21.77 -17.51 -8.45
N GLY A 10 -22.04 -18.76 -8.07
CA GLY A 10 -21.97 -19.21 -6.68
C GLY A 10 -20.66 -19.89 -6.25
N GLN A 11 -19.88 -20.45 -7.17
CA GLN A 11 -18.72 -21.29 -6.82
C GLN A 11 -17.39 -20.54 -6.73
N GLU A 12 -17.26 -19.36 -7.33
CA GLU A 12 -16.01 -18.56 -7.26
C GLU A 12 -15.82 -17.85 -5.91
N ASN A 13 -16.91 -17.63 -5.17
CA ASN A 13 -16.88 -16.84 -3.94
C ASN A 13 -16.33 -17.63 -2.73
N GLU A 14 -16.74 -18.89 -2.55
CA GLU A 14 -16.27 -19.73 -1.43
C GLU A 14 -14.77 -20.07 -1.53
N ALA A 15 -14.24 -20.21 -2.75
CA ALA A 15 -12.82 -20.46 -2.98
C ALA A 15 -11.95 -19.22 -2.70
N SER A 16 -12.47 -18.01 -3.01
CA SER A 16 -11.81 -16.75 -2.66
C SER A 16 -11.81 -16.51 -1.16
N GLU A 17 -12.92 -16.77 -0.47
CA GLU A 17 -13.02 -16.58 0.99
C GLU A 17 -12.00 -17.41 1.78
N GLY A 18 -11.77 -18.67 1.40
CA GLY A 18 -10.75 -19.52 2.03
C GLY A 18 -9.31 -19.03 1.80
N LEU A 19 -9.01 -18.54 0.60
CA LEU A 19 -7.71 -17.96 0.22
C LEU A 19 -7.42 -16.66 0.99
N TRP A 20 -8.44 -15.82 1.19
CA TRP A 20 -8.31 -14.57 1.94
C TRP A 20 -8.18 -14.81 3.44
N ALA A 21 -8.87 -15.80 4.01
CA ALA A 21 -8.68 -16.18 5.41
C ALA A 21 -7.27 -16.71 5.69
N GLU A 22 -6.73 -17.56 4.81
CA GLU A 22 -5.36 -18.08 4.91
C GLU A 22 -4.31 -16.98 4.73
N ARG A 23 -4.52 -16.06 3.78
CA ARG A 23 -3.67 -14.87 3.63
C ARG A 23 -3.75 -13.94 4.82
N ALA A 24 -4.93 -13.66 5.36
CA ALA A 24 -5.08 -12.82 6.55
C ALA A 24 -4.32 -13.41 7.75
N GLU A 25 -4.27 -14.73 7.90
CA GLU A 25 -3.48 -15.40 8.93
C GLU A 25 -1.96 -15.28 8.67
N GLN A 26 -1.50 -15.44 7.43
CA GLN A 26 -0.09 -15.16 7.05
C GLN A 26 0.27 -13.69 7.26
N LEU A 27 -0.69 -12.79 7.03
CA LEU A 27 -0.55 -11.36 7.23
C LEU A 27 -0.74 -10.93 8.71
N ALA A 28 -1.22 -11.78 9.61
CA ALA A 28 -1.29 -11.45 11.03
C ALA A 28 0.10 -11.45 11.72
N GLY A 29 1.11 -12.05 11.08
CA GLY A 29 2.45 -12.22 11.64
C GLY A 29 3.45 -11.07 11.40
N LEU A 30 3.11 -10.06 10.60
CA LEU A 30 3.96 -8.86 10.46
C LEU A 30 3.24 -7.66 11.06
N ASN A 31 3.84 -7.09 12.10
CA ASN A 31 3.46 -5.80 12.66
C ASN A 31 4.21 -4.68 11.93
N GLU A 32 3.75 -3.45 12.13
CA GLU A 32 4.34 -2.22 11.60
C GLU A 32 5.87 -2.14 11.82
N GLU A 33 6.34 -2.56 12.99
CA GLU A 33 7.78 -2.62 13.33
C GLU A 33 8.59 -3.51 12.36
N MET A 34 8.05 -4.64 11.91
CA MET A 34 8.75 -5.47 10.92
C MET A 34 8.87 -4.81 9.55
N LEU A 35 7.91 -3.97 9.16
CA LEU A 35 7.99 -3.21 7.90
C LEU A 35 9.03 -2.09 8.02
N ILE A 36 9.04 -1.38 9.16
CA ILE A 36 10.05 -0.37 9.50
C ILE A 36 11.46 -0.96 9.43
N GLU A 37 11.68 -2.10 10.09
CA GLU A 37 12.99 -2.78 10.12
C GLU A 37 13.45 -3.20 8.71
N LYS A 38 12.55 -3.76 7.90
CA LYS A 38 12.88 -4.16 6.52
C LYS A 38 13.27 -2.96 5.65
N LEU A 39 12.51 -1.87 5.70
CA LEU A 39 12.80 -0.66 4.92
C LEU A 39 14.12 -0.01 5.36
N ALA A 40 14.37 0.08 6.66
CA ALA A 40 15.62 0.61 7.21
C ALA A 40 16.84 -0.20 6.75
N LEU A 41 16.74 -1.54 6.73
CA LEU A 41 17.80 -2.43 6.24
C LEU A 41 18.07 -2.24 4.74
N ILE A 42 17.04 -2.16 3.91
CA ILE A 42 17.19 -1.92 2.46
C ILE A 42 17.89 -0.58 2.21
N ARG A 43 17.49 0.47 2.94
CA ARG A 43 18.10 1.80 2.81
C ARG A 43 19.56 1.81 3.26
N HIS A 44 19.86 1.21 4.40
CA HIS A 44 21.23 1.10 4.91
C HIS A 44 22.14 0.32 3.94
N ALA A 45 21.64 -0.76 3.33
CA ALA A 45 22.40 -1.53 2.35
C ALA A 45 22.76 -0.69 1.10
N ARG A 46 21.80 0.07 0.56
CA ARG A 46 22.04 0.95 -0.61
C ARG A 46 23.09 2.02 -0.35
N LEU A 47 23.06 2.65 0.82
CA LEU A 47 24.00 3.72 1.17
C LEU A 47 25.42 3.21 1.46
N SER A 48 25.56 1.96 1.90
CA SER A 48 26.88 1.34 2.13
C SER A 48 27.62 1.03 0.83
N GLU A 49 26.90 0.65 -0.22
CA GLU A 49 27.47 0.28 -1.53
C GLU A 49 27.99 1.50 -2.32
N GLU A 50 27.51 2.70 -2.02
CA GLU A 50 27.84 3.95 -2.74
C GLU A 50 29.11 4.65 -2.20
N SER A 51 29.72 4.10 -1.13
CA SER A 51 30.82 4.75 -0.39
C SER A 51 32.24 4.30 -0.76
N ASP A 52 32.41 3.30 -1.63
CA ASP A 52 33.70 2.65 -1.87
C ASP A 52 34.59 3.29 -2.97
N ASP A 53 34.13 4.36 -3.65
CA ASP A 53 34.85 4.97 -4.80
C ASP A 53 35.47 6.36 -4.52
N VAL A 54 35.99 6.61 -3.30
CA VAL A 54 36.70 7.88 -3.01
C VAL A 54 38.22 7.68 -2.97
N ASP A 55 38.87 8.09 -4.06
CA ASP A 55 40.32 8.28 -4.21
C ASP A 55 40.85 9.29 -3.17
N ASP A 56 41.57 8.77 -2.18
CA ASP A 56 42.10 9.46 -1.01
C ASP A 56 43.35 10.28 -1.34
N SER A 57 43.15 11.53 -1.76
CA SER A 57 44.25 12.49 -1.99
C SER A 57 44.05 13.87 -1.36
N ASN A 58 43.02 14.11 -0.51
CA ASN A 58 42.81 15.45 0.05
C ASN A 58 42.39 15.45 1.54
N ALA A 59 43.38 15.64 2.41
CA ALA A 59 43.29 15.55 3.88
C ALA A 59 42.60 16.73 4.59
N ASP A 60 41.69 17.46 3.95
CA ASP A 60 41.00 18.61 4.56
C ASP A 60 39.50 18.71 4.21
N ARG A 61 38.86 17.58 3.87
CA ARG A 61 37.39 17.52 3.72
C ARG A 61 36.72 16.93 4.96
N PRO A 62 35.58 17.47 5.39
CA PRO A 62 34.74 16.83 6.40
C PRO A 62 34.40 15.42 5.91
N THR A 63 34.66 14.42 6.75
CA THR A 63 34.42 13.00 6.47
C THR A 63 32.96 12.74 6.07
N PRO A 64 32.67 11.72 5.24
CA PRO A 64 31.30 11.37 4.88
C PRO A 64 30.50 11.09 6.15
N THR A 65 29.38 11.77 6.33
CA THR A 65 28.44 11.49 7.41
C THR A 65 27.87 10.09 7.19
N HIS A 66 28.43 9.10 7.89
CA HIS A 66 27.91 7.74 7.91
C HIS A 66 26.47 7.79 8.44
N VAL A 67 25.50 7.53 7.56
CA VAL A 67 24.08 7.43 7.97
C VAL A 67 23.98 6.28 8.98
N THR A 68 23.44 6.55 10.15
CA THR A 68 23.33 5.53 11.20
C THR A 68 22.09 4.66 10.96
N MET A 69 22.12 3.40 11.44
CA MET A 69 20.91 2.55 11.43
C MET A 69 19.73 3.22 12.14
N GLU A 70 19.99 4.01 13.19
CA GLU A 70 18.97 4.79 13.90
C GLU A 70 18.32 5.86 13.02
N GLN A 71 19.11 6.54 12.17
CA GLN A 71 18.56 7.46 11.17
C GLN A 71 17.72 6.72 10.12
N CYS A 72 18.20 5.58 9.61
CA CYS A 72 17.42 4.76 8.66
C CYS A 72 16.09 4.28 9.26
N LEU A 73 16.07 3.90 10.54
CA LEU A 73 14.85 3.49 11.25
C LEU A 73 13.87 4.65 11.39
N GLN A 74 14.35 5.84 11.78
CA GLN A 74 13.48 7.00 11.91
C GLN A 74 12.87 7.41 10.58
N GLU A 75 13.67 7.47 9.51
CA GLU A 75 13.15 7.84 8.21
C GLU A 75 12.22 6.75 7.62
N ALA A 76 12.42 5.47 7.94
CA ALA A 76 11.51 4.39 7.56
C ALA A 76 10.16 4.48 8.28
N ARG A 77 10.15 4.95 9.54
CA ARG A 77 8.93 5.26 10.28
C ARG A 77 8.16 6.39 9.62
N ASP A 78 8.85 7.50 9.34
CA ASP A 78 8.25 8.67 8.70
C ASP A 78 7.68 8.30 7.30
N GLU A 79 8.38 7.42 6.57
CA GLU A 79 7.91 6.88 5.29
C GLU A 79 6.64 6.03 5.43
N ILE A 80 6.59 5.12 6.41
CA ILE A 80 5.40 4.29 6.67
C ILE A 80 4.22 5.17 7.10
N ASP A 81 4.42 6.14 7.98
CA ASP A 81 3.38 7.07 8.42
C ASP A 81 2.81 7.87 7.24
N GLY A 82 3.70 8.34 6.35
CA GLY A 82 3.31 9.03 5.12
C GLY A 82 2.49 8.15 4.18
N LEU A 83 2.92 6.90 3.97
CA LEU A 83 2.22 5.93 3.12
C LEU A 83 0.85 5.55 3.70
N LEU A 84 0.76 5.30 5.00
CA LEU A 84 -0.51 4.99 5.68
C LEU A 84 -1.51 6.14 5.52
N THR A 85 -1.05 7.38 5.71
CA THR A 85 -1.87 8.58 5.51
C THR A 85 -2.35 8.68 4.06
N ARG A 86 -1.46 8.46 3.09
CA ARG A 86 -1.79 8.56 1.66
C ARG A 86 -2.76 7.48 1.22
N ILE A 87 -2.60 6.26 1.71
CA ILE A 87 -3.49 5.13 1.43
C ILE A 87 -4.87 5.40 2.03
N ASP A 88 -4.96 5.87 3.27
CA ASP A 88 -6.23 6.27 3.90
C ASP A 88 -6.98 7.31 3.06
N GLU A 89 -6.29 8.33 2.54
CA GLU A 89 -6.89 9.32 1.64
C GLU A 89 -7.40 8.72 0.34
N ILE A 90 -6.64 7.82 -0.27
CA ILE A 90 -7.04 7.17 -1.54
C ILE A 90 -8.27 6.29 -1.32
N LEU A 91 -8.28 5.50 -0.24
CA LEU A 91 -9.43 4.67 0.12
C LEU A 91 -10.67 5.53 0.36
N PHE A 92 -10.51 6.66 1.07
CA PHE A 92 -11.61 7.55 1.37
C PHE A 92 -12.11 8.35 0.16
N TYR A 93 -11.25 8.85 -0.73
CA TYR A 93 -11.68 9.76 -1.81
C TYR A 93 -11.82 9.12 -3.19
N LYS A 94 -11.14 8.01 -3.44
CA LYS A 94 -11.09 7.39 -4.79
C LYS A 94 -11.77 6.04 -4.86
N TRP A 95 -11.73 5.25 -3.78
CA TRP A 95 -12.36 3.94 -3.75
C TRP A 95 -13.80 3.99 -3.25
N ASP A 96 -14.01 4.52 -2.03
CA ASP A 96 -15.29 4.87 -1.42
C ASP A 96 -16.57 4.19 -1.96
N PRO A 97 -16.71 2.86 -1.82
CA PRO A 97 -17.84 2.13 -2.38
C PRO A 97 -19.21 2.50 -1.78
N ILE A 98 -19.23 3.17 -0.62
CA ILE A 98 -20.44 3.61 0.10
C ILE A 98 -20.64 5.14 0.08
N CYS A 99 -19.85 5.87 -0.71
CA CYS A 99 -19.96 7.32 -0.92
C CYS A 99 -19.85 8.16 0.37
N LEU A 100 -19.09 7.71 1.37
CA LEU A 100 -18.86 8.44 2.62
C LEU A 100 -18.06 9.73 2.42
N SER A 101 -17.22 9.84 1.38
CA SER A 101 -16.48 11.04 1.01
C SER A 101 -17.35 12.26 0.74
N ASN A 102 -18.59 12.03 0.29
CA ASN A 102 -19.56 13.08 0.02
C ASN A 102 -20.36 13.49 1.26
N SER A 103 -20.06 12.89 2.42
CA SER A 103 -20.77 13.10 3.68
C SER A 103 -19.86 13.74 4.73
N ASN A 104 -20.46 14.34 5.77
CA ASN A 104 -19.72 14.86 6.92
C ASN A 104 -19.51 13.79 8.01
N VAL A 105 -19.40 12.52 7.62
CA VAL A 105 -19.26 11.37 8.54
C VAL A 105 -17.78 11.06 8.75
N ALA A 106 -17.47 10.48 9.92
CA ALA A 106 -16.10 10.15 10.29
C ALA A 106 -15.49 9.10 9.35
N ARG A 107 -14.28 9.39 8.86
CA ARG A 107 -13.41 8.55 8.02
C ARG A 107 -12.97 7.23 8.67
N SER A 108 -13.27 7.04 9.96
CA SER A 108 -12.67 6.00 10.81
C SER A 108 -12.79 4.56 10.30
N GLU A 109 -13.77 4.25 9.45
CA GLU A 109 -13.90 2.93 8.82
C GLU A 109 -12.70 2.62 7.89
N TYR A 110 -12.37 3.53 6.96
CA TYR A 110 -11.30 3.31 5.97
C TYR A 110 -9.91 3.30 6.58
N THR A 111 -9.73 4.04 7.68
CA THR A 111 -8.47 4.07 8.42
C THR A 111 -8.07 2.68 8.93
N THR A 112 -9.05 1.79 9.18
CA THR A 112 -8.77 0.41 9.61
C THR A 112 -8.22 -0.47 8.49
N TYR A 113 -8.46 -0.15 7.22
CA TYR A 113 -8.00 -0.94 6.08
C TYR A 113 -6.59 -0.54 5.60
N ALA A 114 -6.15 0.69 5.86
CA ALA A 114 -4.88 1.21 5.35
C ALA A 114 -3.64 0.36 5.71
N PRO A 115 -3.48 -0.18 6.93
CA PRO A 115 -2.33 -1.02 7.26
C PRO A 115 -2.27 -2.32 6.45
N GLU A 116 -3.40 -2.99 6.27
CA GLU A 116 -3.47 -4.24 5.50
C GLU A 116 -3.20 -3.99 4.01
N VAL A 117 -3.75 -2.90 3.47
CA VAL A 117 -3.50 -2.47 2.09
C VAL A 117 -2.04 -2.14 1.86
N LEU A 118 -1.39 -1.37 2.74
CA LEU A 118 0.04 -1.07 2.64
C LEU A 118 0.87 -2.35 2.62
N LYS A 119 0.57 -3.25 3.55
CA LYS A 119 1.27 -4.51 3.68
C LYS A 119 1.15 -5.37 2.42
N LEU A 120 -0.07 -5.59 1.95
CA LEU A 120 -0.34 -6.37 0.75
C LEU A 120 0.38 -5.77 -0.46
N THR A 121 0.43 -4.43 -0.54
CA THR A 121 1.10 -3.72 -1.63
C THR A 121 2.61 -3.94 -1.60
N LEU A 122 3.26 -3.79 -0.44
CA LEU A 122 4.71 -3.98 -0.28
C LEU A 122 5.17 -5.40 -0.63
N GLU A 123 4.35 -6.41 -0.37
CA GLU A 123 4.65 -7.81 -0.64
C GLU A 123 4.34 -8.24 -2.08
N SER A 124 3.55 -7.45 -2.80
CA SER A 124 3.11 -7.77 -4.15
C SER A 124 4.08 -7.24 -5.21
N THR A 125 4.20 -7.99 -6.31
CA THR A 125 4.96 -7.57 -7.51
C THR A 125 4.08 -6.90 -8.57
N SER A 126 2.77 -6.82 -8.33
CA SER A 126 1.78 -6.17 -9.21
C SER A 126 0.61 -5.63 -8.38
N SER A 127 -0.24 -4.79 -8.99
CA SER A 127 -1.45 -4.24 -8.38
C SER A 127 -2.61 -5.25 -8.28
N GLN A 128 -2.56 -6.36 -9.02
CA GLN A 128 -3.69 -7.30 -9.11
C GLN A 128 -4.14 -7.87 -7.75
N PRO A 129 -3.23 -8.35 -6.86
CA PRO A 129 -3.64 -8.85 -5.55
C PRO A 129 -4.36 -7.79 -4.71
N LEU A 130 -3.98 -6.52 -4.84
CA LEU A 130 -4.64 -5.41 -4.17
C LEU A 130 -6.02 -5.14 -4.76
N ALA A 131 -6.18 -5.18 -6.09
CA ALA A 131 -7.48 -5.02 -6.73
C ALA A 131 -8.46 -6.12 -6.25
N ASP A 132 -8.00 -7.36 -6.17
CA ASP A 132 -8.80 -8.49 -5.68
C ASP A 132 -9.16 -8.32 -4.20
N HIS A 133 -8.26 -7.75 -3.39
CA HIS A 133 -8.52 -7.47 -1.98
C HIS A 133 -9.55 -6.34 -1.79
N LEU A 134 -9.43 -5.24 -2.54
CA LEU A 134 -10.43 -4.17 -2.54
C LEU A 134 -11.80 -4.67 -3.01
N ALA A 135 -11.82 -5.59 -3.96
CA ALA A 135 -13.03 -6.26 -4.41
C ALA A 135 -13.66 -7.08 -3.27
N TYR A 136 -12.85 -7.87 -2.56
CA TYR A 136 -13.30 -8.62 -1.38
C TYR A 136 -13.84 -7.70 -0.26
N LEU A 137 -13.13 -6.61 0.07
CA LEU A 137 -13.63 -5.66 1.08
C LEU A 137 -14.98 -5.07 0.65
N SER A 138 -15.12 -4.67 -0.62
CA SER A 138 -16.37 -4.14 -1.16
C SER A 138 -17.51 -5.14 -1.02
N THR A 139 -17.33 -6.39 -1.43
CA THR A 139 -18.42 -7.38 -1.50
C THR A 139 -18.71 -8.04 -0.16
N SER A 140 -17.67 -8.48 0.55
CA SER A 140 -17.79 -9.41 1.67
C SER A 140 -17.82 -8.70 3.02
N ILE A 141 -17.16 -7.54 3.13
CA ILE A 141 -17.13 -6.76 4.37
C ILE A 141 -18.20 -5.64 4.32
N ILE A 142 -18.23 -4.88 3.23
CA ILE A 142 -19.10 -3.71 3.10
C ILE A 142 -20.48 -4.08 2.53
N GLY A 143 -20.56 -5.12 1.70
CA GLY A 143 -21.82 -5.57 1.08
C GLY A 143 -22.23 -4.77 -0.16
N MET A 144 -21.27 -4.16 -0.85
CA MET A 144 -21.46 -3.39 -2.07
C MET A 144 -21.03 -4.17 -3.32
N PRO A 145 -21.66 -3.93 -4.49
CA PRO A 145 -21.24 -4.56 -5.72
C PRO A 145 -19.82 -4.10 -6.13
N VAL A 146 -19.02 -5.05 -6.60
CA VAL A 146 -17.69 -4.78 -7.14
C VAL A 146 -17.77 -4.00 -8.45
N SER A 147 -16.85 -3.05 -8.61
CA SER A 147 -16.62 -2.29 -9.82
C SER A 147 -15.19 -2.51 -10.29
N LYS A 148 -14.93 -3.61 -11.01
CA LYS A 148 -13.59 -4.07 -11.37
C LYS A 148 -12.66 -2.96 -11.88
N GLU A 149 -13.20 -2.03 -12.68
CA GLU A 149 -12.48 -0.85 -13.18
C GLU A 149 -12.01 0.09 -12.05
N CYS A 150 -12.88 0.36 -11.07
CA CYS A 150 -12.55 1.16 -9.88
C CYS A 150 -11.51 0.46 -9.01
N GLU A 151 -11.71 -0.82 -8.67
CA GLU A 151 -10.75 -1.54 -7.81
C GLU A 151 -9.38 -1.67 -8.47
N SER A 152 -9.33 -1.94 -9.77
CA SER A 152 -8.06 -1.97 -10.52
C SER A 152 -7.39 -0.61 -10.56
N ALA A 153 -8.12 0.48 -10.86
CA ALA A 153 -7.54 1.82 -10.93
C ALA A 153 -7.00 2.31 -9.57
N VAL A 154 -7.73 2.04 -8.49
CA VAL A 154 -7.29 2.36 -7.13
C VAL A 154 -6.07 1.52 -6.75
N ALA A 155 -6.08 0.23 -7.06
CA ALA A 155 -4.96 -0.65 -6.76
C ALA A 155 -3.69 -0.24 -7.52
N GLU A 156 -3.80 0.16 -8.79
CA GLU A 156 -2.69 0.70 -9.56
C GLU A 156 -2.13 1.99 -8.96
N LEU A 157 -3.01 2.90 -8.52
CA LEU A 157 -2.61 4.15 -7.87
C LEU A 157 -1.81 3.88 -6.58
N ILE A 158 -2.33 3.02 -5.70
CA ILE A 158 -1.67 2.67 -4.44
C ILE A 158 -0.35 1.95 -4.71
N PHE A 159 -0.34 1.00 -5.65
CA PHE A 159 0.86 0.27 -6.04
C PHE A 159 1.96 1.19 -6.56
N CYS A 160 1.61 2.16 -7.42
CA CYS A 160 2.56 3.17 -7.90
C CYS A 160 3.14 3.99 -6.76
N ILE A 161 2.32 4.45 -5.81
CA ILE A 161 2.81 5.26 -4.69
C ILE A 161 3.76 4.45 -3.80
N VAL A 162 3.39 3.23 -3.43
CA VAL A 162 4.21 2.38 -2.55
C VAL A 162 5.54 1.97 -3.20
N HIS A 163 5.55 1.65 -4.50
CA HIS A 163 6.75 1.12 -5.18
C HIS A 163 7.56 2.16 -5.97
N GLN A 164 7.00 3.34 -6.26
CA GLN A 164 7.68 4.40 -7.03
C GLN A 164 7.92 5.67 -6.20
N TYR A 165 7.97 5.56 -4.87
CA TYR A 165 8.11 6.68 -3.95
C TYR A 165 9.39 7.54 -4.17
N THR A 166 10.42 7.00 -4.84
CA THR A 166 11.60 7.78 -5.26
C THR A 166 11.32 8.79 -6.39
N HIS A 167 10.11 8.82 -6.94
CA HIS A 167 9.73 9.67 -8.09
C HIS A 167 8.67 10.74 -7.77
N PHE A 168 8.13 10.79 -6.55
CA PHE A 168 7.12 11.78 -6.16
C PHE A 168 7.55 12.55 -4.91
N PRO A 169 8.42 13.56 -5.05
CA PRO A 169 8.72 14.45 -3.94
C PRO A 169 7.46 15.27 -3.61
N ASP A 170 6.96 15.15 -2.38
CA ASP A 170 6.18 16.10 -1.54
C ASP A 170 5.17 17.13 -2.11
N HIS A 171 4.84 17.20 -3.40
CA HIS A 171 4.09 18.35 -3.93
C HIS A 171 3.31 18.13 -5.23
N MET A 172 2.90 16.91 -5.58
CA MET A 172 1.78 16.78 -6.53
C MET A 172 0.46 16.86 -5.78
N VAL A 173 0.01 18.11 -5.61
CA VAL A 173 -1.42 18.45 -5.65
C VAL A 173 -1.97 17.74 -6.88
N ILE A 174 -2.76 16.68 -6.67
CA ILE A 174 -3.55 16.09 -7.73
C ILE A 174 -4.67 17.09 -7.97
N ASP A 175 -4.44 18.04 -8.86
CA ASP A 175 -5.53 18.86 -9.39
C ASP A 175 -6.46 17.91 -10.16
N VAL A 176 -7.70 17.82 -9.68
CA VAL A 176 -8.77 17.08 -10.33
C VAL A 176 -9.66 18.12 -10.98
N ASP A 177 -9.61 18.22 -12.31
CA ASP A 177 -10.62 18.92 -13.11
C ASP A 177 -11.98 18.20 -13.03
#